data_AF-A0A3A4JL86-F1
#
_entry.id   AF-A0A3A4JL86-F1
#
_cell.length_a   1.000
_cell.length_b   1.000
_cell.length_c   1.000
_cell.angle_alpha   90.00
_cell.angle_beta   90.00
_cell.angle_gamma   90.00
#
_symmetry.space_group_name_H-M   'P 1'
#
loop_
_entity.id
_entity.type
_entity.pdbx_description
1 polymer ?
#
loop_
_entity_poly.entity_id
_entity_poly.type
_entity_poly.pdbx_seq_one_letter_code
_entity_poly.pdbx_strand_id
1 'polypeptide(L)'
;MNSSNETIFINVESARSETELADRIRQALQDAGPSESHLRFDLFSSSGVARLIRALNALRPPSNVRLSALLAAELFADARIRRGLELVGVAELRELRSGGAKAAASCSTPVDGFPEDLISLHNWELGASGASEAVLRITYRCNARCPFCWVGNEKAEPAAETIDAALAALAGLQVKELSFSGGEPMLNPDLARWVARARELGIPRVILQTNGSLLASATRLRALRLAGLDMLLLAVHAAEAESGRRAFGGLLDGETPWNALDTALAEGLAVVANTVFYAENVSQLLPIAARLLETARRHGRDLYWNISSAAPMGATEQAYRSLAPRLEDLRRVLPEAIRLLHDSPVRIRGFESACGLPLCVLGDAIGLLEDLPSHPELGDDFFHPPVCDGCSMRSHCFGLRRRYAELFGADELRPYPENPRG
;
A
#
# COMPACT_ATOMS: atom_id res chain seq x y z
N MET A 1 7.86 21.97 33.68
CA MET A 1 6.69 21.93 32.79
C MET A 1 7.16 22.33 31.40
N ASN A 2 7.52 21.35 30.56
CA ASN A 2 7.88 21.60 29.16
C ASN A 2 6.58 21.58 28.35
N SER A 3 6.07 22.75 27.97
CA SER A 3 5.07 22.87 26.91
C SER A 3 5.76 22.50 25.60
N SER A 4 5.57 21.27 25.13
CA SER A 4 5.96 20.86 23.78
C SER A 4 5.15 21.68 22.77
N ASN A 5 5.81 22.49 21.94
CA ASN A 5 5.21 23.16 20.79
C ASN A 5 4.72 22.09 19.80
N GLU A 6 3.45 21.70 19.91
CA GLU A 6 2.83 20.72 19.03
C GLU A 6 2.65 21.35 17.64
N THR A 7 3.27 20.72 16.62
CA THR A 7 3.13 21.17 15.23
C THR A 7 1.93 20.46 14.61
N ILE A 8 0.93 21.23 14.18
CA ILE A 8 -0.25 20.69 13.51
C ILE A 8 0.00 20.72 12.00
N PHE A 9 -0.09 19.54 11.39
CA PHE A 9 0.16 19.35 9.97
C PHE A 9 -1.13 19.50 9.17
N ILE A 10 -1.09 20.33 8.14
CA ILE A 10 -2.22 20.56 7.23
C ILE A 10 -1.77 20.21 5.81
N ASN A 11 -2.24 19.06 5.33
CA ASN A 11 -2.08 18.68 3.92
C ASN A 11 -3.08 19.48 3.07
N VAL A 12 -2.55 20.48 2.35
CA VAL A 12 -3.35 21.42 1.54
C VAL A 12 -4.02 20.72 0.36
N GLU A 13 -3.40 19.68 -0.19
CA GLU A 13 -3.91 18.96 -1.36
C GLU A 13 -5.10 18.06 -1.03
N SER A 14 -5.20 17.61 0.23
CA SER A 14 -6.31 16.77 0.69
C SER A 14 -7.64 17.53 0.89
N ALA A 15 -7.68 18.84 0.70
CA ALA A 15 -8.90 19.65 0.74
C ALA A 15 -9.51 19.79 -0.67
N ARG A 16 -10.80 19.44 -0.81
CA ARG A 16 -11.53 19.43 -2.10
C ARG A 16 -11.94 20.82 -2.55
N SER A 17 -11.96 21.79 -1.64
CA SER A 17 -12.29 23.19 -1.92
C SER A 17 -11.52 24.15 -1.02
N GLU A 18 -11.52 25.43 -1.40
CA GLU A 18 -10.94 26.51 -0.58
C GLU A 18 -11.68 26.69 0.75
N THR A 19 -13.00 26.56 0.75
CA THR A 19 -13.83 26.61 1.97
C THR A 19 -13.44 25.51 2.94
N GLU A 20 -13.28 24.28 2.44
CA GLU A 20 -12.87 23.13 3.25
C GLU A 20 -11.46 23.33 3.85
N LEU A 21 -10.52 23.86 3.06
CA LEU A 21 -9.18 24.19 3.56
C LEU A 21 -9.25 25.23 4.67
N ALA A 22 -10.06 26.27 4.50
CA ALA A 22 -10.23 27.32 5.50
C ALA A 22 -10.87 26.78 6.79
N ASP A 23 -11.84 25.87 6.69
CA ASP A 23 -12.47 25.23 7.85
C ASP A 23 -11.47 24.35 8.62
N ARG A 24 -10.62 23.59 7.92
CA ARG A 24 -9.55 22.79 8.53
C ARG A 24 -8.53 23.65 9.25
N ILE A 25 -8.12 24.78 8.66
CA ILE A 25 -7.20 25.73 9.32
C ILE A 25 -7.88 26.31 10.56
N ARG A 26 -9.17 26.68 10.48
CA ARG A 26 -9.91 27.22 11.62
C ARG A 26 -10.03 26.21 12.76
N GLN A 27 -10.29 24.94 12.44
CA GLN A 27 -10.35 23.87 13.42
C GLN A 27 -8.97 23.66 14.07
N ALA A 28 -7.90 23.60 13.28
CA ALA A 28 -6.54 23.48 13.80
C ALA A 28 -6.15 24.64 14.73
N LEU A 29 -6.58 25.86 14.42
CA LEU A 29 -6.38 27.03 15.27
C LEU A 29 -7.18 26.97 16.58
N GLN A 30 -8.35 26.32 16.59
CA GLN A 30 -9.15 26.12 17.79
C GLN A 30 -8.59 25.02 18.68
N ASP A 31 -8.14 23.92 18.07
CA ASP A 31 -7.58 22.76 18.77
C ASP A 31 -6.25 23.07 19.46
N ALA A 32 -5.45 23.99 18.90
CA ALA A 32 -4.14 24.35 19.42
C ALA A 32 -4.16 25.20 20.71
N GLY A 33 -5.32 25.74 21.09
CA GLY A 33 -5.48 26.58 22.29
C GLY A 33 -4.73 27.92 22.25
N PRO A 34 -4.65 28.68 23.36
CA PRO A 34 -4.06 30.03 23.40
C PRO A 34 -2.51 30.05 23.45
N SER A 35 -1.84 28.90 23.50
CA SER A 35 -0.37 28.74 23.49
C SER A 35 0.24 28.94 22.09
N GLU A 36 1.57 29.18 22.01
CA GLU A 36 2.29 29.26 20.72
C GLU A 36 1.99 28.01 19.89
N SER A 37 1.24 28.19 18.81
CA SER A 37 0.79 27.10 17.93
C SER A 37 1.62 27.13 16.65
N HIS A 38 2.04 25.97 16.15
CA HIS A 38 2.80 25.88 14.91
C HIS A 38 2.00 25.12 13.87
N LEU A 39 1.58 25.80 12.80
CA LEU A 39 0.96 25.16 11.64
C LEU A 39 2.02 24.92 10.55
N ARG A 40 2.09 23.68 10.05
CA ARG A 40 2.90 23.33 8.88
C ARG A 40 2.00 22.96 7.71
N PHE A 41 2.21 23.60 6.57
CA PHE A 41 1.51 23.32 5.33
C PHE A 41 2.39 22.53 4.37
N ASP A 42 1.88 21.43 3.87
CA ASP A 42 2.55 20.64 2.84
C ASP A 42 1.97 21.02 1.47
N LEU A 43 2.84 21.47 0.56
CA LEU A 43 2.48 22.07 -0.73
C LEU A 43 3.17 21.32 -1.86
N PHE A 44 2.36 20.70 -2.74
CA PHE A 44 2.85 19.86 -3.84
C PHE A 44 2.43 20.39 -5.21
N SER A 45 1.45 21.31 -5.27
CA SER A 45 1.01 21.95 -6.50
C SER A 45 0.88 23.47 -6.39
N SER A 46 1.07 24.17 -7.52
CA SER A 46 0.84 25.62 -7.61
C SER A 46 -0.62 26.01 -7.31
N SER A 47 -1.58 25.12 -7.58
CA SER A 47 -2.99 25.33 -7.24
C SER A 47 -3.23 25.20 -5.73
N GLY A 48 -2.55 24.26 -5.06
CA GLY A 48 -2.47 24.17 -3.60
C GLY A 48 -1.93 25.44 -2.96
N VAL A 49 -0.80 25.96 -3.47
CA VAL A 49 -0.24 27.25 -3.02
C VAL A 49 -1.26 28.37 -3.13
N ALA A 50 -1.91 28.50 -4.29
CA ALA A 50 -2.88 29.58 -4.52
C ALA A 50 -4.10 29.47 -3.59
N ARG A 51 -4.58 28.24 -3.31
CA ARG A 51 -5.67 28.01 -2.34
C ARG A 51 -5.25 28.37 -0.92
N LEU A 52 -4.06 27.95 -0.49
CA LEU A 52 -3.54 28.28 0.83
C LEU A 52 -3.41 29.79 1.03
N ILE A 53 -2.84 30.50 0.04
CA ILE A 53 -2.69 31.96 0.09
C ILE A 53 -4.06 32.64 0.26
N ARG A 54 -5.09 32.20 -0.47
CA ARG A 54 -6.43 32.77 -0.33
C ARG A 54 -7.07 32.44 1.02
N ALA A 55 -6.93 31.20 1.49
CA ALA A 55 -7.43 30.78 2.80
C ALA A 55 -6.79 31.56 3.95
N LEU A 56 -5.45 31.74 3.93
CA LEU A 56 -4.74 32.51 4.96
C LEU A 56 -5.10 33.99 4.93
N ASN A 57 -5.26 34.58 3.74
CA ASN A 57 -5.72 35.98 3.61
C ASN A 57 -7.15 36.18 4.16
N ALA A 58 -8.02 35.20 3.96
CA ALA A 58 -9.39 35.23 4.47
C ALA A 58 -9.45 35.04 5.99
N LEU A 59 -8.67 34.10 6.53
CA LEU A 59 -8.69 33.74 7.95
C LEU A 59 -7.90 34.70 8.85
N ARG A 60 -6.81 35.27 8.34
CA ARG A 60 -5.86 36.11 9.09
C ARG A 60 -5.48 35.50 10.45
N PRO A 61 -4.70 34.41 10.48
CA PRO A 61 -4.29 33.76 11.71
C PRO A 61 -3.65 34.76 12.70
N PRO A 62 -3.89 34.61 14.01
CA PRO A 62 -3.35 35.53 14.99
C PRO A 62 -1.82 35.41 15.07
N SER A 63 -1.16 36.52 15.41
CA SER A 63 0.31 36.67 15.32
C SER A 63 1.13 35.73 16.22
N ASN A 64 0.49 35.09 17.20
CA ASN A 64 1.10 34.08 18.07
C ASN A 64 1.15 32.67 17.43
N VAL A 65 0.62 32.51 16.21
CA VAL A 65 0.66 31.27 15.43
C VAL A 65 1.83 31.33 14.45
N ARG A 66 2.77 30.40 14.57
CA ARG A 66 3.85 30.24 13.60
C ARG A 66 3.35 29.44 12.41
N LEU A 67 3.58 29.97 11.21
CA LEU A 67 3.22 29.33 9.96
C LEU A 67 4.50 28.92 9.21
N SER A 68 4.54 27.67 8.77
CA SER A 68 5.63 27.13 7.96
C SER A 68 5.09 26.36 6.76
N ALA A 69 5.85 26.29 5.69
CA ALA A 69 5.50 25.48 4.53
C ALA A 69 6.67 24.61 4.07
N LEU A 70 6.33 23.38 3.71
CA LEU A 70 7.21 22.43 3.07
C LEU A 70 6.79 22.34 1.59
N LEU A 71 7.70 22.70 0.67
CA LEU A 71 7.41 22.86 -0.75
C LEU A 71 8.13 21.82 -1.60
N ALA A 72 7.42 21.17 -2.52
CA ALA A 72 8.04 20.42 -3.60
C ALA A 72 9.14 21.23 -4.31
N ALA A 73 10.21 20.57 -4.76
CA ALA A 73 11.40 21.23 -5.30
C ALA A 73 11.09 22.26 -6.41
N GLU A 74 10.15 21.95 -7.30
CA GLU A 74 9.72 22.85 -8.37
C GLU A 74 9.03 24.13 -7.85
N LEU A 75 8.20 24.00 -6.81
CA LEU A 75 7.54 25.13 -6.16
C LEU A 75 8.53 25.95 -5.33
N PHE A 76 9.49 25.28 -4.68
CA PHE A 76 10.55 25.95 -3.93
C PHE A 76 11.47 26.75 -4.85
N ALA A 77 11.76 26.25 -6.05
CA ALA A 77 12.54 26.97 -7.06
C ALA A 77 11.83 28.25 -7.57
N ASP A 78 10.49 28.30 -7.59
CA ASP A 78 9.74 29.47 -8.05
C ASP A 78 9.73 30.62 -7.01
N ALA A 79 10.47 31.68 -7.31
CA ALA A 79 10.58 32.87 -6.45
C ALA A 79 9.25 33.60 -6.22
N ARG A 80 8.29 33.51 -7.15
CA ARG A 80 6.96 34.14 -7.01
C ARG A 80 6.12 33.40 -5.98
N ILE A 81 6.20 32.07 -5.96
CA ILE A 81 5.51 31.22 -4.98
C ILE A 81 6.04 31.51 -3.58
N ARG A 82 7.36 31.49 -3.39
CA ARG A 82 7.98 31.78 -2.09
C ARG A 82 7.60 33.15 -1.57
N ARG A 83 7.71 34.18 -2.41
CA ARG A 83 7.29 35.54 -2.06
C ARG A 83 5.80 35.63 -1.71
N GLY A 84 4.94 34.90 -2.43
CA GLY A 84 3.50 34.87 -2.15
C GLY A 84 3.17 34.28 -0.78
N LEU A 85 3.88 33.23 -0.37
CA LEU A 85 3.70 32.59 0.94
C LEU A 85 4.23 33.46 2.09
N GLU A 86 5.38 34.10 1.91
CA GLU A 86 5.93 35.05 2.88
C GLU A 86 4.96 36.23 3.13
N LEU A 87 4.32 36.75 2.07
CA LEU A 87 3.36 37.86 2.17
C LEU A 87 2.10 37.50 2.98
N VAL A 88 1.74 36.23 3.08
CA VAL A 88 0.61 35.75 3.90
C VAL A 88 1.04 35.22 5.26
N GLY A 89 2.28 35.51 5.68
CA GLY A 89 2.77 35.21 7.03
C GLY A 89 3.42 33.83 7.20
N VAL A 90 3.66 33.08 6.12
CA VAL A 90 4.43 31.83 6.18
C VAL A 90 5.92 32.17 6.29
N ALA A 91 6.45 32.15 7.50
CA ALA A 91 7.79 32.65 7.81
C ALA A 91 8.91 31.62 7.59
N GLU A 92 8.59 30.33 7.68
CA GLU A 92 9.56 29.24 7.44
C GLU A 92 9.20 28.46 6.18
N LEU A 93 9.97 28.66 5.12
CA LEU A 93 9.86 27.89 3.88
C LEU A 93 11.00 26.88 3.81
N ARG A 94 10.66 25.60 3.68
CA ARG A 94 11.65 24.54 3.49
C ARG A 94 11.44 23.87 2.14
N GLU A 95 12.55 23.69 1.44
CA GLU A 95 12.56 22.81 0.28
C GLU A 95 12.36 21.39 0.76
N LEU A 96 11.47 20.72 0.06
CA LEU A 96 11.43 19.30 0.03
C LEU A 96 12.66 18.75 -0.71
N ARG A 97 13.79 18.65 -0.01
CA ARG A 97 14.94 17.89 -0.51
C ARG A 97 14.44 16.50 -0.88
N SER A 98 14.88 15.98 -2.02
CA SER A 98 14.43 14.74 -2.69
C SER A 98 14.52 13.46 -1.83
N GLY A 99 13.77 13.46 -0.74
CA GLY A 99 13.79 12.53 0.38
C GLY A 99 12.92 13.06 1.54
N GLY A 100 11.84 13.79 1.25
CA GLY A 100 10.96 14.32 2.30
C GLY A 100 9.48 14.58 1.95
N ALA A 101 9.07 14.42 0.68
CA ALA A 101 7.68 14.17 0.28
C ALA A 101 7.63 13.62 -1.16
N LYS A 102 8.43 12.58 -1.36
CA LYS A 102 8.03 11.47 -2.21
C LYS A 102 7.62 10.24 -1.37
N ALA A 103 7.37 10.42 -0.07
CA ALA A 103 6.88 9.37 0.80
C ALA A 103 5.76 9.87 1.73
N ALA A 104 4.62 10.22 1.12
CA ALA A 104 3.46 9.40 1.44
C ALA A 104 3.61 8.18 0.53
N ALA A 105 4.28 7.15 1.02
CA ALA A 105 4.55 5.94 0.24
C ALA A 105 3.25 5.14 0.11
N SER A 106 2.29 5.62 -0.71
CA SER A 106 1.61 4.66 -1.56
C SER A 106 2.71 4.07 -2.43
N CYS A 107 2.76 2.75 -2.56
CA CYS A 107 3.72 2.04 -3.39
C CYS A 107 3.62 2.39 -4.91
N SER A 108 3.01 3.53 -5.26
CA SER A 108 2.55 3.88 -6.58
C SER A 108 2.88 5.32 -6.96
N THR A 109 3.52 5.51 -8.11
CA THR A 109 3.64 6.82 -8.75
C THR A 109 2.37 7.10 -9.55
N PRO A 110 1.67 8.24 -9.33
CA PRO A 110 0.56 8.67 -10.17
C PRO A 110 1.02 8.87 -11.62
N VAL A 111 0.11 8.69 -12.59
CA VAL A 111 0.38 8.97 -14.00
C VAL A 111 -0.36 10.23 -14.38
N ASP A 112 0.37 11.23 -14.90
CA ASP A 112 -0.18 12.52 -15.32
C ASP A 112 -1.35 12.34 -16.28
N GLY A 113 -2.42 13.11 -16.06
CA GLY A 113 -3.64 13.07 -16.87
C GLY A 113 -4.67 12.02 -16.44
N PHE A 114 -4.40 11.24 -15.39
CA PHE A 114 -5.34 10.27 -14.80
C PHE A 114 -5.63 10.60 -13.33
N PRO A 115 -6.79 10.16 -12.79
CA PRO A 115 -7.04 10.22 -11.35
C PRO A 115 -5.92 9.52 -10.57
N GLU A 116 -5.50 10.09 -9.44
CA GLU A 116 -4.32 9.66 -8.66
C GLU A 116 -4.39 8.18 -8.23
N ASP A 117 -5.60 7.65 -8.06
CA ASP A 117 -5.85 6.28 -7.62
C ASP A 117 -6.20 5.33 -8.77
N LEU A 118 -6.27 5.80 -10.02
CA LEU A 118 -6.60 4.94 -11.15
C LEU A 118 -5.45 4.01 -11.49
N ILE A 119 -4.23 4.55 -11.55
CA ILE A 119 -3.02 3.83 -11.94
C ILE A 119 -2.04 3.86 -10.79
N SER A 120 -1.45 2.70 -10.51
CA SER A 120 -0.36 2.57 -9.57
C SER A 120 0.84 1.91 -10.25
N LEU A 121 1.95 2.64 -10.41
CA LEU A 121 3.20 2.09 -10.94
C LEU A 121 4.08 1.52 -9.83
N HIS A 122 4.51 0.27 -9.97
CA HIS A 122 5.37 -0.46 -9.04
C HIS A 122 6.74 -0.79 -9.68
N ASN A 123 7.76 -0.98 -8.85
CA ASN A 123 9.18 -1.23 -9.14
C ASN A 123 9.94 -0.05 -9.77
N TRP A 124 10.68 0.64 -8.90
CA TRP A 124 11.89 1.39 -9.24
C TRP A 124 13.06 0.46 -8.92
N GLU A 125 13.62 -0.21 -9.92
CA GLU A 125 14.98 -0.74 -9.79
C GLU A 125 15.93 0.25 -10.44
N LEU A 126 16.86 0.73 -9.64
CA LEU A 126 17.99 1.57 -9.99
C LEU A 126 18.65 1.10 -11.31
N GLY A 127 18.48 1.88 -12.39
CA GLY A 127 19.42 1.87 -13.52
C GLY A 127 19.01 1.17 -14.81
N ALA A 128 17.80 0.62 -14.94
CA ALA A 128 17.27 0.14 -16.23
C ALA A 128 16.00 0.92 -16.64
N SER A 129 15.96 1.35 -17.90
CA SER A 129 14.87 2.13 -18.48
C SER A 129 13.53 1.36 -18.50
N GLY A 130 12.56 1.79 -17.67
CA GLY A 130 11.14 1.42 -17.80
C GLY A 130 10.47 1.09 -16.46
N ALA A 131 9.21 1.51 -16.25
CA ALA A 131 8.40 1.01 -15.15
C ALA A 131 8.07 -0.47 -15.41
N SER A 132 8.38 -1.41 -14.51
CA SER A 132 8.19 -2.83 -14.82
C SER A 132 6.77 -3.32 -14.53
N GLU A 133 6.08 -2.74 -13.56
CA GLU A 133 4.76 -3.21 -13.12
C GLU A 133 3.75 -2.07 -12.95
N ALA A 134 2.50 -2.29 -13.34
CA ALA A 134 1.40 -1.36 -13.14
C ALA A 134 0.17 -2.07 -12.59
N VAL A 135 -0.58 -1.37 -11.75
CA VAL A 135 -1.93 -1.75 -11.32
C VAL A 135 -2.91 -0.73 -11.89
N LEU A 136 -3.95 -1.20 -12.58
CA LEU A 136 -5.00 -0.36 -13.15
C LEU A 136 -6.34 -0.70 -12.49
N ARG A 137 -6.95 0.28 -11.83
CA ARG A 137 -8.25 0.12 -11.15
C ARG A 137 -9.39 0.39 -12.11
N ILE A 138 -10.10 -0.66 -12.50
CA ILE A 138 -11.15 -0.58 -13.52
C ILE A 138 -12.57 -0.43 -12.96
N THR A 139 -12.70 -0.49 -11.65
CA THR A 139 -13.95 -0.29 -10.90
C THR A 139 -13.61 -0.06 -9.43
N TYR A 140 -14.46 0.65 -8.70
CA TYR A 140 -14.42 0.78 -7.25
C TYR A 140 -15.59 0.06 -6.56
N ARG A 141 -16.52 -0.52 -7.34
CA ARG A 141 -17.53 -1.45 -6.81
C ARG A 141 -16.86 -2.71 -6.27
N CYS A 142 -17.23 -3.10 -5.06
CA CYS A 142 -16.77 -4.34 -4.43
C CYS A 142 -17.91 -5.03 -3.70
N ASN A 143 -17.92 -6.36 -3.73
CA ASN A 143 -18.85 -7.22 -2.99
C ASN A 143 -18.26 -7.73 -1.66
N ALA A 144 -17.15 -7.14 -1.21
CA ALA A 144 -16.54 -7.36 0.10
C ALA A 144 -16.33 -6.02 0.84
N ARG A 145 -16.14 -6.08 2.15
CA ARG A 145 -15.84 -4.91 3.01
C ARG A 145 -14.71 -5.24 3.98
N CYS A 146 -13.56 -5.63 3.43
CA CYS A 146 -12.41 -6.03 4.23
C CYS A 146 -11.99 -4.89 5.19
N PRO A 147 -11.75 -5.16 6.48
CA PRO A 147 -11.47 -4.12 7.47
C PRO A 147 -10.12 -3.42 7.25
N PHE A 148 -9.22 -4.03 6.49
CA PHE A 148 -7.91 -3.50 6.09
C PHE A 148 -7.88 -2.95 4.64
N CYS A 149 -9.04 -2.82 3.98
CA CYS A 149 -9.09 -2.36 2.59
C CYS A 149 -8.61 -0.91 2.48
N TRP A 150 -7.70 -0.65 1.54
CA TRP A 150 -7.17 0.69 1.28
C TRP A 150 -7.70 1.32 -0.01
N VAL A 151 -8.34 0.53 -0.89
CA VAL A 151 -8.90 1.05 -2.14
C VAL A 151 -10.18 1.84 -1.89
N GLY A 152 -11.03 1.34 -0.97
CA GLY A 152 -12.35 1.89 -0.68
C GLY A 152 -13.39 1.60 -1.77
N ASN A 153 -14.67 1.83 -1.47
CA ASN A 153 -15.79 1.61 -2.39
C ASN A 153 -16.66 2.86 -2.62
N GLU A 154 -16.26 4.01 -2.10
CA GLU A 154 -17.02 5.27 -2.13
C GLU A 154 -16.59 6.21 -3.27
N LYS A 155 -15.82 5.69 -4.23
CA LYS A 155 -15.20 6.45 -5.32
C LYS A 155 -16.06 6.40 -6.57
N ALA A 156 -15.96 7.46 -7.38
CA ALA A 156 -16.64 7.52 -8.67
C ALA A 156 -16.07 6.46 -9.63
N GLU A 157 -16.95 5.74 -10.31
CA GLU A 157 -16.53 4.74 -11.29
C GLU A 157 -15.79 5.41 -12.47
N PRO A 158 -14.66 4.83 -12.90
CA PRO A 158 -13.98 5.32 -14.08
C PRO A 158 -14.82 5.05 -15.33
N ALA A 159 -14.88 6.04 -16.23
CA ALA A 159 -15.51 5.86 -17.54
C ALA A 159 -14.68 4.88 -18.40
N ALA A 160 -15.33 4.14 -19.29
CA ALA A 160 -14.65 3.13 -20.10
C ALA A 160 -13.54 3.72 -20.97
N GLU A 161 -13.76 4.93 -21.50
CA GLU A 161 -12.81 5.70 -22.30
C GLU A 161 -11.58 6.09 -21.48
N THR A 162 -11.75 6.32 -20.17
CA THR A 162 -10.64 6.62 -19.26
C THR A 162 -9.74 5.39 -19.08
N ILE A 163 -10.35 4.20 -18.98
CA ILE A 163 -9.59 2.94 -18.90
C ILE A 163 -8.87 2.64 -20.21
N ASP A 164 -9.52 2.87 -21.36
CA ASP A 164 -8.89 2.69 -22.67
C ASP A 164 -7.70 3.65 -22.87
N ALA A 165 -7.83 4.91 -22.45
CA ALA A 165 -6.72 5.87 -22.45
C ALA A 165 -5.59 5.46 -21.50
N ALA A 166 -5.92 4.95 -20.31
CA ALA A 166 -4.95 4.46 -19.33
C ALA A 166 -4.14 3.28 -19.88
N LEU A 167 -4.79 2.32 -20.55
CA LEU A 167 -4.11 1.20 -21.19
C LEU A 167 -3.13 1.67 -22.28
N ALA A 168 -3.53 2.65 -23.11
CA ALA A 168 -2.66 3.23 -24.12
C ALA A 168 -1.45 3.93 -23.50
N ALA A 169 -1.65 4.68 -22.41
CA ALA A 169 -0.57 5.34 -21.68
C ALA A 169 0.42 4.32 -21.09
N LEU A 170 -0.09 3.27 -20.43
CA LEU A 170 0.73 2.20 -19.84
C LEU A 170 1.55 1.44 -20.91
N ALA A 171 0.96 1.19 -22.08
CA ALA A 171 1.69 0.62 -23.20
C ALA A 171 2.80 1.55 -23.72
N GLY A 172 2.53 2.86 -23.78
CA GLY A 172 3.54 3.88 -24.08
C GLY A 172 4.69 3.94 -23.07
N LEU A 173 4.40 3.64 -21.80
CA LEU A 173 5.40 3.49 -20.73
C LEU A 173 6.15 2.15 -20.75
N GLN A 174 5.78 1.23 -21.66
CA GLN A 174 6.40 -0.07 -21.86
C GLN A 174 6.41 -0.98 -20.62
N VAL A 175 5.32 -0.91 -19.83
CA VAL A 175 5.16 -1.75 -18.64
C VAL A 175 5.27 -3.24 -18.99
N LYS A 176 5.96 -4.01 -18.14
CA LYS A 176 6.16 -5.45 -18.36
C LYS A 176 4.98 -6.26 -17.83
N GLU A 177 4.38 -5.78 -16.75
CA GLU A 177 3.24 -6.44 -16.12
C GLU A 177 2.12 -5.44 -15.82
N LEU A 178 0.89 -5.83 -16.11
CA LEU A 178 -0.31 -5.07 -15.76
C LEU A 178 -1.25 -5.92 -14.91
N SER A 179 -1.52 -5.45 -13.70
CA SER A 179 -2.54 -5.98 -12.80
C SER A 179 -3.84 -5.20 -12.93
N PHE A 180 -4.91 -5.86 -13.38
CA PHE A 180 -6.26 -5.32 -13.24
C PHE A 180 -6.71 -5.47 -11.79
N SER A 181 -7.16 -4.36 -11.19
CA SER A 181 -7.54 -4.26 -9.77
C SER A 181 -8.69 -3.26 -9.59
N GLY A 182 -8.90 -2.78 -8.37
CA GLY A 182 -9.95 -1.84 -8.00
C GLY A 182 -10.67 -2.27 -6.72
N GLY A 183 -11.99 -2.21 -6.76
CA GLY A 183 -12.85 -2.96 -5.84
C GLY A 183 -12.76 -4.46 -6.14
N GLU A 184 -13.79 -5.03 -6.78
CA GLU A 184 -13.72 -6.39 -7.34
C GLU A 184 -13.83 -6.31 -8.88
N PRO A 185 -12.72 -6.46 -9.62
CA PRO A 185 -12.71 -6.29 -11.08
C PRO A 185 -13.65 -7.25 -11.81
N MET A 186 -13.91 -8.44 -11.26
CA MET A 186 -14.82 -9.42 -11.85
C MET A 186 -16.29 -8.95 -11.89
N LEU A 187 -16.64 -7.89 -11.14
CA LEU A 187 -17.94 -7.23 -11.22
C LEU A 187 -18.07 -6.32 -12.45
N ASN A 188 -16.96 -6.02 -13.13
CA ASN A 188 -17.00 -5.19 -14.33
C ASN A 188 -17.24 -6.07 -15.57
N PRO A 189 -18.34 -5.85 -16.33
CA PRO A 189 -18.66 -6.65 -17.51
C PRO A 189 -17.63 -6.50 -18.64
N ASP A 190 -16.86 -5.39 -18.67
CA ASP A 190 -15.87 -5.11 -19.70
C ASP A 190 -14.46 -5.66 -19.37
N LEU A 191 -14.27 -6.35 -18.24
CA LEU A 191 -12.96 -6.86 -17.83
C LEU A 191 -12.27 -7.69 -18.94
N ALA A 192 -13.00 -8.63 -19.57
CA ALA A 192 -12.43 -9.46 -20.64
C ALA A 192 -12.00 -8.64 -21.86
N ARG A 193 -12.74 -7.56 -22.18
CA ARG A 193 -12.39 -6.64 -23.26
C ARG A 193 -11.06 -5.93 -22.96
N TRP A 194 -10.86 -5.46 -21.74
CA TRP A 194 -9.62 -4.78 -21.36
C TRP A 194 -8.43 -5.72 -21.21
N VAL A 195 -8.64 -6.95 -20.77
CA VAL A 195 -7.59 -7.99 -20.80
C VAL A 195 -7.11 -8.21 -22.23
N ALA A 196 -8.03 -8.42 -23.18
CA ALA A 196 -7.68 -8.56 -24.60
C ALA A 196 -6.98 -7.30 -25.13
N ARG A 197 -7.48 -6.11 -24.77
CA ARG A 197 -6.90 -4.84 -25.20
C ARG A 197 -5.47 -4.63 -24.70
N ALA A 198 -5.18 -4.99 -23.45
CA ALA A 198 -3.83 -4.92 -22.90
C ALA A 198 -2.85 -5.79 -23.71
N ARG A 199 -3.29 -6.98 -24.14
CA ARG A 199 -2.50 -7.87 -25.01
C ARG A 199 -2.28 -7.30 -26.41
N GLU A 200 -3.32 -6.75 -27.03
CA GLU A 200 -3.22 -6.08 -28.34
C GLU A 200 -2.23 -4.90 -28.32
N LEU A 201 -2.17 -4.19 -27.19
CA LEU A 201 -1.25 -3.08 -26.98
C LEU A 201 0.19 -3.52 -26.64
N GLY A 202 0.45 -4.83 -26.59
CA GLY A 202 1.79 -5.39 -26.40
C GLY A 202 2.25 -5.49 -24.94
N ILE A 203 1.34 -5.44 -23.96
CA ILE A 203 1.70 -5.64 -22.55
C ILE A 203 2.03 -7.13 -22.31
N PRO A 204 3.28 -7.48 -21.91
CA PRO A 204 3.76 -8.86 -21.90
C PRO A 204 3.10 -9.80 -20.89
N ARG A 205 2.72 -9.29 -19.72
CA ARG A 205 2.09 -10.09 -18.65
C ARG A 205 0.85 -9.39 -18.10
N VAL A 206 -0.29 -10.07 -18.12
CA VAL A 206 -1.57 -9.56 -17.62
C VAL A 206 -2.01 -10.37 -16.41
N ILE A 207 -2.24 -9.68 -15.30
CA ILE A 207 -2.56 -10.24 -13.99
C ILE A 207 -3.94 -9.71 -13.58
N LEU A 208 -4.70 -10.52 -12.85
CA LEU A 208 -5.95 -10.10 -12.23
C LEU A 208 -5.85 -10.21 -10.71
N GLN A 209 -6.07 -9.09 -10.02
CA GLN A 209 -6.25 -9.07 -8.56
C GLN A 209 -7.74 -9.25 -8.25
N THR A 210 -8.10 -10.28 -7.49
CA THR A 210 -9.51 -10.63 -7.24
C THR A 210 -9.71 -11.32 -5.90
N ASN A 211 -10.88 -11.15 -5.31
CA ASN A 211 -11.34 -11.91 -4.15
C ASN A 211 -11.87 -13.32 -4.50
N GLY A 212 -11.96 -13.64 -5.79
CA GLY A 212 -12.34 -14.98 -6.28
C GLY A 212 -13.83 -15.30 -6.25
N SER A 213 -14.70 -14.39 -5.78
CA SER A 213 -16.15 -14.65 -5.62
C SER A 213 -16.89 -15.03 -6.89
N LEU A 214 -16.33 -14.68 -8.05
CA LEU A 214 -16.90 -14.96 -9.37
C LEU A 214 -16.06 -15.98 -10.15
N LEU A 215 -15.16 -16.69 -9.47
CA LEU A 215 -14.26 -17.69 -10.05
C LEU A 215 -14.51 -19.11 -9.53
N ALA A 216 -15.59 -19.34 -8.76
CA ALA A 216 -16.02 -20.68 -8.39
C ALA A 216 -16.46 -21.53 -9.61
N SER A 217 -16.77 -20.90 -10.75
CA SER A 217 -17.02 -21.57 -12.02
C SER A 217 -15.93 -21.27 -13.03
N ALA A 218 -15.42 -22.31 -13.69
CA ALA A 218 -14.35 -22.20 -14.68
C ALA A 218 -14.71 -21.34 -15.91
N THR A 219 -16.00 -21.14 -16.21
CA THR A 219 -16.43 -20.45 -17.45
C THR A 219 -15.85 -19.04 -17.57
N ARG A 220 -15.95 -18.23 -16.51
CA ARG A 220 -15.43 -16.86 -16.53
C ARG A 220 -13.90 -16.84 -16.58
N LEU A 221 -13.26 -17.75 -15.84
CA LEU A 221 -11.80 -17.88 -15.86
C LEU A 221 -11.29 -18.25 -17.25
N ARG A 222 -11.90 -19.22 -17.91
CA ARG A 222 -11.56 -19.63 -19.29
C ARG A 222 -11.72 -18.48 -20.27
N ALA A 223 -12.78 -17.68 -20.16
CA ALA A 223 -12.97 -16.51 -21.01
C ALA A 223 -11.83 -15.49 -20.82
N LEU A 224 -11.40 -15.23 -19.57
CA LEU A 224 -10.28 -14.33 -19.30
C LEU A 224 -8.94 -14.90 -19.80
N ARG A 225 -8.72 -16.21 -19.65
CA ARG A 225 -7.54 -16.88 -20.23
C ARG A 225 -7.48 -16.75 -21.73
N LEU A 226 -8.61 -16.94 -22.43
CA LEU A 226 -8.71 -16.76 -23.87
C LEU A 226 -8.47 -15.30 -24.29
N ALA A 227 -8.87 -14.34 -23.47
CA ALA A 227 -8.53 -12.92 -23.65
C ALA A 227 -7.05 -12.62 -23.39
N GLY A 228 -6.31 -13.54 -22.77
CA GLY A 228 -4.88 -13.42 -22.51
C GLY A 228 -4.51 -13.03 -21.07
N LEU A 229 -5.31 -13.44 -20.09
CA LEU A 229 -4.93 -13.42 -18.68
C LEU A 229 -3.86 -14.49 -18.39
N ASP A 230 -2.74 -14.08 -17.79
CA ASP A 230 -1.61 -14.97 -17.48
C ASP A 230 -1.65 -15.52 -16.04
N MET A 231 -2.14 -14.72 -15.08
CA MET A 231 -2.01 -15.03 -13.65
C MET A 231 -3.11 -14.40 -12.80
N LEU A 232 -3.45 -15.07 -11.69
CA LEU A 232 -4.25 -14.47 -10.61
C LEU A 232 -3.36 -14.05 -9.43
N LEU A 233 -3.64 -12.86 -8.90
CA LEU A 233 -3.32 -12.50 -7.53
C LEU A 233 -4.61 -12.65 -6.71
N LEU A 234 -4.76 -13.80 -6.05
CA LEU A 234 -6.01 -14.23 -5.42
C LEU A 234 -5.99 -13.95 -3.92
N ALA A 235 -6.99 -13.20 -3.43
CA ALA A 235 -7.05 -12.83 -2.01
C ALA A 235 -7.41 -14.03 -1.12
N VAL A 236 -6.47 -14.50 -0.30
CA VAL A 236 -6.66 -15.61 0.66
C VAL A 236 -6.25 -15.10 2.05
N HIS A 237 -7.22 -14.72 2.88
CA HIS A 237 -6.94 -14.06 4.16
C HIS A 237 -7.06 -14.95 5.41
N ALA A 238 -7.58 -16.17 5.25
CA ALA A 238 -7.73 -17.13 6.33
C ALA A 238 -7.82 -18.55 5.77
N ALA A 239 -7.44 -19.54 6.56
CA ALA A 239 -7.67 -20.95 6.22
C ALA A 239 -9.04 -21.43 6.69
N GLU A 240 -9.54 -20.87 7.80
CA GLU A 240 -10.82 -21.24 8.39
C GLU A 240 -11.96 -20.36 7.87
N ALA A 241 -13.10 -20.97 7.55
CA ALA A 241 -14.24 -20.31 6.94
C ALA A 241 -14.76 -19.09 7.73
N GLU A 242 -14.81 -19.17 9.06
CA GLU A 242 -15.35 -18.09 9.89
C GLU A 242 -14.36 -16.91 10.00
N SER A 243 -13.06 -17.21 10.10
CA SER A 243 -11.99 -16.20 10.02
C SER A 243 -11.95 -15.54 8.62
N GLY A 244 -12.17 -16.32 7.56
CA GLY A 244 -12.27 -15.82 6.19
C GLY A 244 -13.48 -14.90 5.98
N ARG A 245 -14.65 -15.32 6.49
CA ARG A 245 -15.86 -14.48 6.49
C ARG A 245 -15.59 -13.12 7.14
N ARG A 246 -14.97 -13.10 8.33
CA ARG A 246 -14.60 -11.83 9.00
C ARG A 246 -13.62 -11.00 8.17
N ALA A 247 -12.59 -11.63 7.59
CA ALA A 247 -11.60 -10.92 6.77
C ALA A 247 -12.20 -10.24 5.54
N PHE A 248 -13.31 -10.73 4.98
CA PHE A 248 -14.04 -10.09 3.89
C PHE A 248 -15.22 -9.20 4.34
N GLY A 249 -15.31 -8.88 5.64
CA GLY A 249 -16.34 -8.01 6.20
C GLY A 249 -17.73 -8.67 6.30
N GLY A 250 -17.79 -10.01 6.33
CA GLY A 250 -19.02 -10.78 6.47
C GLY A 250 -19.80 -11.02 5.16
N LEU A 251 -19.32 -10.50 4.03
CA LEU A 251 -20.06 -10.50 2.76
C LEU A 251 -19.70 -11.66 1.82
N LEU A 252 -18.52 -12.24 1.97
CA LEU A 252 -18.13 -13.47 1.29
C LEU A 252 -18.07 -14.60 2.32
N ASP A 253 -18.37 -15.82 1.88
CA ASP A 253 -18.01 -16.98 2.69
C ASP A 253 -16.48 -17.15 2.71
N GLY A 254 -15.93 -17.67 3.80
CA GLY A 254 -14.48 -17.83 3.92
C GLY A 254 -13.89 -18.94 3.06
N GLU A 255 -14.72 -19.73 2.37
CA GLU A 255 -14.29 -20.83 1.50
C GLU A 255 -14.19 -20.42 0.03
N THR A 256 -14.85 -19.33 -0.36
CA THR A 256 -14.91 -18.78 -1.71
C THR A 256 -13.53 -18.61 -2.34
N PRO A 257 -12.54 -18.00 -1.67
CA PRO A 257 -11.20 -17.90 -2.26
C PRO A 257 -10.52 -19.25 -2.47
N TRP A 258 -10.76 -20.22 -1.58
CA TRP A 258 -10.17 -21.55 -1.72
C TRP A 258 -10.79 -22.33 -2.89
N ASN A 259 -12.10 -22.21 -3.09
CA ASN A 259 -12.78 -22.76 -4.26
C ASN A 259 -12.30 -22.12 -5.58
N ALA A 260 -12.03 -20.81 -5.55
CA ALA A 260 -11.44 -20.10 -6.68
C ALA A 260 -9.99 -20.53 -6.95
N LEU A 261 -9.19 -20.75 -5.91
CA LEU A 261 -7.82 -21.28 -6.03
C LEU A 261 -7.85 -22.66 -6.68
N ASP A 262 -8.72 -23.55 -6.20
CA ASP A 262 -8.89 -24.89 -6.76
C ASP A 262 -9.30 -24.86 -8.23
N THR A 263 -10.25 -24.00 -8.58
CA THR A 263 -10.68 -23.82 -9.97
C THR A 263 -9.55 -23.31 -10.85
N ALA A 264 -8.77 -22.34 -10.37
CA ALA A 264 -7.66 -21.78 -11.12
C ALA A 264 -6.51 -22.78 -11.36
N LEU A 265 -6.14 -23.55 -10.34
CA LEU A 265 -5.11 -24.58 -10.46
C LEU A 265 -5.56 -25.76 -11.34
N ALA A 266 -6.83 -26.16 -11.26
CA ALA A 266 -7.41 -27.20 -12.12
C ALA A 266 -7.40 -26.79 -13.60
N GLU A 267 -7.64 -25.51 -13.89
CA GLU A 267 -7.53 -24.94 -15.24
C GLU A 267 -6.06 -24.68 -15.65
N GLY A 268 -5.09 -24.97 -14.78
CA GLY A 268 -3.66 -24.79 -15.02
C GLY A 268 -3.23 -23.33 -15.14
N LEU A 269 -3.87 -22.42 -14.39
CA LEU A 269 -3.51 -21.00 -14.36
C LEU A 269 -2.47 -20.76 -13.26
N ALA A 270 -1.52 -19.86 -13.51
CA ALA A 270 -0.59 -19.44 -12.48
C ALA A 270 -1.33 -18.63 -11.41
N VAL A 271 -1.06 -18.92 -10.13
CA VAL A 271 -1.70 -18.24 -9.01
C VAL A 271 -0.66 -17.80 -7.98
N VAL A 272 -0.79 -16.54 -7.56
CA VAL A 272 -0.21 -16.01 -6.34
C VAL A 272 -1.35 -15.89 -5.33
N ALA A 273 -1.33 -16.73 -4.29
CA ALA A 273 -2.21 -16.54 -3.15
C ALA A 273 -1.72 -15.31 -2.36
N ASN A 274 -2.58 -14.33 -2.14
CA ASN A 274 -2.24 -13.08 -1.50
C ASN A 274 -2.93 -12.96 -0.15
N THR A 275 -2.14 -12.92 0.92
CA THR A 275 -2.63 -12.72 2.28
C THR A 275 -2.22 -11.35 2.78
N VAL A 276 -3.21 -10.46 2.91
CA VAL A 276 -3.08 -9.33 3.82
C VAL A 276 -3.40 -9.82 5.23
N PHE A 277 -2.43 -9.73 6.13
CA PHE A 277 -2.63 -10.05 7.55
C PHE A 277 -2.74 -8.79 8.40
N TYR A 278 -3.53 -8.88 9.45
CA TYR A 278 -3.88 -7.85 10.42
C TYR A 278 -4.10 -8.53 11.77
N ALA A 279 -4.27 -7.77 12.85
CA ALA A 279 -4.27 -8.29 14.21
C ALA A 279 -5.15 -9.55 14.43
N GLU A 280 -6.34 -9.61 13.82
CA GLU A 280 -7.27 -10.73 14.04
C GLU A 280 -6.94 -12.02 13.27
N ASN A 281 -6.20 -11.94 12.16
CA ASN A 281 -5.92 -13.12 11.31
C ASN A 281 -4.45 -13.57 11.35
N VAL A 282 -3.61 -13.02 12.24
CA VAL A 282 -2.22 -13.49 12.42
C VAL A 282 -2.18 -14.99 12.72
N SER A 283 -3.09 -15.49 13.54
CA SER A 283 -3.21 -16.92 13.87
C SER A 283 -3.53 -17.81 12.67
N GLN A 284 -4.03 -17.23 11.57
CA GLN A 284 -4.34 -17.97 10.36
C GLN A 284 -3.13 -18.17 9.44
N LEU A 285 -1.99 -17.51 9.67
CA LEU A 285 -0.82 -17.61 8.78
C LEU A 285 -0.31 -19.05 8.66
N LEU A 286 -0.11 -19.76 9.78
CA LEU A 286 0.32 -21.16 9.73
C LEU A 286 -0.76 -22.10 9.14
N PRO A 287 -2.05 -22.00 9.51
CA PRO A 287 -3.13 -22.72 8.84
C PRO A 287 -3.20 -22.46 7.32
N ILE A 288 -3.01 -21.22 6.87
CA ILE A 288 -2.97 -20.87 5.44
C ILE A 288 -1.81 -21.59 4.77
N ALA A 289 -0.62 -21.54 5.36
CA ALA A 289 0.56 -22.25 4.85
C ALA A 289 0.28 -23.76 4.68
N ALA A 290 -0.29 -24.40 5.70
CA ALA A 290 -0.66 -25.82 5.63
C ALA A 290 -1.66 -26.13 4.51
N ARG A 291 -2.71 -25.31 4.39
CA ARG A 291 -3.76 -25.50 3.38
C ARG A 291 -3.27 -25.20 1.95
N LEU A 292 -2.38 -24.22 1.77
CA LEU A 292 -1.71 -23.96 0.50
C LEU A 292 -0.82 -25.13 0.09
N LEU A 293 -0.05 -25.69 1.03
CA LEU A 293 0.80 -26.86 0.77
C LEU A 293 -0.01 -28.08 0.35
N GLU A 294 -1.10 -28.38 1.05
CA GLU A 294 -2.02 -29.46 0.69
C GLU A 294 -2.60 -29.24 -0.71
N THR A 295 -3.04 -28.02 -1.00
CA THR A 295 -3.64 -27.66 -2.29
C THR A 295 -2.63 -27.77 -3.43
N ALA A 296 -1.42 -27.24 -3.26
CA ALA A 296 -0.33 -27.34 -4.24
C ALA A 296 0.01 -28.81 -4.56
N ARG A 297 0.13 -29.66 -3.54
CA ARG A 297 0.38 -31.10 -3.69
C ARG A 297 -0.76 -31.83 -4.39
N ARG A 298 -2.00 -31.55 -4.01
CA ARG A 298 -3.20 -32.16 -4.60
C ARG A 298 -3.31 -31.88 -6.10
N HIS A 299 -2.96 -30.67 -6.53
CA HIS A 299 -2.98 -30.29 -7.95
C HIS A 299 -1.67 -30.61 -8.70
N GLY A 300 -0.59 -30.95 -7.98
CA GLY A 300 0.73 -31.12 -8.57
C GLY A 300 1.25 -29.85 -9.25
N ARG A 301 0.99 -28.68 -8.62
CA ARG A 301 1.33 -27.35 -9.15
C ARG A 301 2.11 -26.56 -8.13
N ASP A 302 3.11 -25.82 -8.61
CA ASP A 302 3.78 -24.79 -7.82
C ASP A 302 2.88 -23.55 -7.70
N LEU A 303 2.94 -22.87 -6.56
CA LEU A 303 2.26 -21.59 -6.36
C LEU A 303 3.09 -20.65 -5.50
N TYR A 304 2.79 -19.35 -5.60
CA TYR A 304 3.39 -18.35 -4.72
C TYR A 304 2.41 -17.95 -3.62
N TRP A 305 2.93 -17.70 -2.43
CA TRP A 305 2.20 -17.09 -1.34
C TRP A 305 2.81 -15.72 -1.02
N ASN A 306 2.12 -14.66 -1.45
CA ASN A 306 2.47 -13.30 -1.10
C ASN A 306 1.85 -12.92 0.24
N ILE A 307 2.67 -12.47 1.17
CA ILE A 307 2.24 -12.08 2.51
C ILE A 307 2.48 -10.57 2.67
N SER A 308 1.48 -9.82 3.13
CA SER A 308 1.57 -8.37 3.29
C SER A 308 0.93 -7.91 4.59
N SER A 309 1.59 -7.01 5.32
CA SER A 309 1.01 -6.44 6.54
C SER A 309 -0.05 -5.41 6.17
N ALA A 310 -1.18 -5.44 6.87
CA ALA A 310 -2.09 -4.31 6.89
C ALA A 310 -1.31 -3.08 7.41
N ALA A 311 -1.31 -2.02 6.62
CA ALA A 311 -0.77 -0.72 6.97
C ALA A 311 -1.93 0.29 6.84
N PRO A 312 -2.75 0.48 7.89
CA PRO A 312 -3.95 1.31 7.83
C PRO A 312 -3.56 2.80 7.86
N MET A 313 -2.98 3.27 6.76
CA MET A 313 -2.53 4.65 6.57
C MET A 313 -3.73 5.60 6.59
N GLY A 314 -3.60 6.72 7.29
CA GLY A 314 -4.70 7.69 7.46
C GLY A 314 -5.86 7.22 8.35
N ALA A 315 -5.76 6.01 8.93
CA ALA A 315 -6.74 5.55 9.89
C ALA A 315 -6.62 6.29 11.23
N THR A 316 -7.72 6.38 11.96
CA THR A 316 -7.72 6.88 13.34
C THR A 316 -6.78 6.02 14.20
N GLU A 317 -6.26 6.57 15.30
CA GLU A 317 -5.46 5.80 16.24
C GLU A 317 -6.15 4.50 16.68
N GLN A 318 -7.45 4.58 16.99
CA GLN A 318 -8.24 3.42 17.39
C GLN A 318 -8.27 2.33 16.30
N ALA A 319 -8.52 2.72 15.05
CA ALA A 319 -8.55 1.79 13.92
C ALA A 319 -7.16 1.22 13.61
N TYR A 320 -6.10 2.03 13.75
CA TYR A 320 -4.73 1.55 13.61
C TYR A 320 -4.42 0.51 14.68
N ARG A 321 -4.76 0.80 15.94
CA ARG A 321 -4.52 -0.12 17.07
C ARG A 321 -5.27 -1.45 16.93
N SER A 322 -6.46 -1.44 16.34
CA SER A 322 -7.24 -2.67 16.14
C SER A 322 -6.77 -3.50 14.94
N LEU A 323 -6.16 -2.88 13.94
CA LEU A 323 -5.76 -3.57 12.70
C LEU A 323 -4.28 -3.95 12.68
N ALA A 324 -3.39 -3.14 13.25
CA ALA A 324 -1.96 -3.38 13.20
C ALA A 324 -1.59 -4.65 13.99
N PRO A 325 -0.98 -5.67 13.36
CA PRO A 325 -0.57 -6.88 14.04
C PRO A 325 0.62 -6.61 14.98
N ARG A 326 0.66 -7.25 16.16
CA ARG A 326 1.84 -7.17 17.04
C ARG A 326 2.99 -7.95 16.43
N LEU A 327 4.20 -7.39 16.48
CA LEU A 327 5.40 -8.02 15.92
C LEU A 327 5.74 -9.32 16.67
N GLU A 328 5.44 -9.39 17.96
CA GLU A 328 5.61 -10.59 18.77
C GLU A 328 4.69 -11.73 18.32
N ASP A 329 3.42 -11.43 17.99
CA ASP A 329 2.48 -12.43 17.48
C ASP A 329 2.95 -12.99 16.14
N LEU A 330 3.46 -12.12 15.26
CA LEU A 330 4.06 -12.53 13.99
C LEU A 330 5.28 -13.42 14.22
N ARG A 331 6.15 -13.07 15.17
CA ARG A 331 7.36 -13.83 15.50
C ARG A 331 7.06 -15.22 16.07
N ARG A 332 5.85 -15.44 16.61
CA ARG A 332 5.41 -16.77 17.07
C ARG A 332 4.94 -17.67 15.93
N VAL A 333 4.28 -17.10 14.91
CA VAL A 333 3.59 -17.90 13.87
C VAL A 333 4.39 -17.98 12.57
N LEU A 334 4.96 -16.86 12.11
CA LEU A 334 5.56 -16.75 10.79
C LEU A 334 6.78 -17.66 10.59
N PRO A 335 7.71 -17.83 11.56
CA PRO A 335 8.82 -18.76 11.40
C PRO A 335 8.37 -20.22 11.23
N GLU A 336 7.27 -20.63 11.88
CA GLU A 336 6.71 -21.98 11.71
C GLU A 336 6.12 -22.17 10.32
N ALA A 337 5.38 -21.16 9.82
CA ALA A 337 4.84 -21.18 8.47
C ALA A 337 5.93 -21.26 7.40
N ILE A 338 7.04 -20.53 7.58
CA ILE A 338 8.20 -20.57 6.68
C ILE A 338 8.85 -21.96 6.70
N ARG A 339 9.10 -22.54 7.88
CA ARG A 339 9.66 -23.89 7.99
C ARG A 339 8.78 -24.96 7.36
N LEU A 340 7.45 -24.83 7.50
CA LEU A 340 6.49 -25.76 6.89
C LEU A 340 6.56 -25.76 5.37
N LEU A 341 6.85 -24.60 4.76
CA LEU A 341 6.88 -24.41 3.31
C LEU A 341 8.28 -24.48 2.71
N HIS A 342 9.32 -24.58 3.52
CA HIS A 342 10.69 -24.78 3.06
C HIS A 342 10.78 -26.09 2.24
N ASP A 343 11.47 -26.03 1.09
CA ASP A 343 11.57 -27.13 0.12
C ASP A 343 10.22 -27.71 -0.33
N SER A 344 9.19 -26.87 -0.40
CA SER A 344 7.85 -27.24 -0.82
C SER A 344 7.47 -26.58 -2.17
N PRO A 345 6.40 -27.02 -2.85
CA PRO A 345 5.90 -26.38 -4.07
C PRO A 345 5.29 -24.97 -3.83
N VAL A 346 5.23 -24.51 -2.58
CA VAL A 346 4.73 -23.18 -2.23
C VAL A 346 5.91 -22.26 -1.90
N ARG A 347 6.10 -21.21 -2.70
CA ARG A 347 7.16 -20.22 -2.48
C ARG A 347 6.62 -18.96 -1.83
N ILE A 348 7.26 -18.50 -0.75
CA ILE A 348 6.84 -17.31 -0.01
C ILE A 348 7.44 -16.05 -0.63
N ARG A 349 6.64 -14.98 -0.71
CA ARG A 349 7.02 -13.63 -1.16
C ARG A 349 6.39 -12.55 -0.27
N GLY A 350 6.77 -11.30 -0.47
CA GLY A 350 6.19 -10.11 0.15
C GLY A 350 7.09 -9.40 1.17
N PHE A 351 8.25 -9.97 1.47
CA PHE A 351 9.24 -9.35 2.37
C PHE A 351 10.09 -8.30 1.65
N GLU A 352 10.20 -8.38 0.33
CA GLU A 352 10.97 -7.55 -0.59
C GLU A 352 10.39 -6.14 -0.84
N SER A 353 9.17 -5.87 -0.39
CA SER A 353 8.44 -4.62 -0.69
C SER A 353 8.25 -3.71 0.52
N ALA A 354 7.87 -2.45 0.28
CA ALA A 354 7.50 -1.48 1.32
C ALA A 354 6.23 -1.86 2.12
N CYS A 355 5.59 -2.99 1.82
CA CYS A 355 4.59 -3.64 2.67
C CYS A 355 5.22 -4.57 3.73
N GLY A 356 6.54 -4.69 3.71
CA GLY A 356 7.35 -5.62 4.49
C GLY A 356 7.37 -5.33 5.99
N LEU A 357 7.74 -6.37 6.73
CA LEU A 357 7.88 -6.38 8.18
C LEU A 357 9.35 -6.16 8.58
N PRO A 358 9.63 -5.69 9.81
CA PRO A 358 10.98 -5.78 10.36
C PRO A 358 11.47 -7.23 10.29
N LEU A 359 12.60 -7.49 9.63
CA LEU A 359 13.09 -8.86 9.36
C LEU A 359 13.31 -9.70 10.63
N CYS A 360 13.44 -9.10 11.81
CA CYS A 360 13.54 -9.80 13.08
C CYS A 360 12.30 -10.61 13.48
N VAL A 361 11.14 -10.34 12.87
CA VAL A 361 9.94 -11.17 13.06
C VAL A 361 10.09 -12.58 12.49
N LEU A 362 11.04 -12.76 11.56
CA LEU A 362 11.28 -14.05 10.90
C LEU A 362 12.11 -15.00 11.78
N GLY A 363 12.75 -14.48 12.83
CA GLY A 363 13.66 -15.25 13.67
C GLY A 363 14.75 -15.95 12.85
N ASP A 364 15.13 -17.15 13.27
CA ASP A 364 16.06 -18.03 12.56
C ASP A 364 15.55 -18.50 11.19
N ALA A 365 14.22 -18.50 10.95
CA ALA A 365 13.65 -18.93 9.67
C ALA A 365 13.97 -17.99 8.51
N ILE A 366 14.52 -16.79 8.78
CA ILE A 366 15.03 -15.90 7.74
C ILE A 366 16.07 -16.57 6.81
N GLY A 367 16.83 -17.55 7.34
CA GLY A 367 17.80 -18.31 6.55
C GLY A 367 17.17 -19.22 5.49
N LEU A 368 15.87 -19.50 5.60
CA LEU A 368 15.13 -20.41 4.72
C LEU A 368 14.45 -19.69 3.55
N LEU A 369 14.44 -18.36 3.54
CA LEU A 369 13.86 -17.56 2.46
C LEU A 369 14.87 -17.41 1.32
N GLU A 370 14.41 -17.57 0.08
CA GLU A 370 15.20 -17.34 -1.14
C GLU A 370 15.49 -15.84 -1.28
N ASP A 371 14.43 -15.03 -1.28
CA ASP A 371 14.48 -13.59 -1.55
C ASP A 371 14.34 -12.75 -0.27
N LEU A 372 15.18 -11.72 -0.16
CA LEU A 372 15.10 -10.66 0.86
C LEU A 372 15.34 -9.30 0.19
N PRO A 373 14.86 -8.19 0.79
CA PRO A 373 15.19 -6.87 0.27
C PRO A 373 16.70 -6.66 0.20
N SER A 374 17.17 -6.24 -0.96
CA SER A 374 18.54 -5.76 -1.15
C SER A 374 18.55 -4.25 -0.97
N HIS A 375 19.13 -3.76 0.12
CA HIS A 375 19.29 -2.31 0.37
C HIS A 375 18.00 -1.48 0.20
N PRO A 376 16.97 -1.72 1.04
CA PRO A 376 15.71 -1.02 0.89
C PRO A 376 15.89 0.48 1.11
N GLU A 377 15.33 1.28 0.21
CA GLU A 377 15.17 2.72 0.46
C GLU A 377 14.08 2.92 1.51
N LEU A 378 14.52 3.39 2.67
CA LEU A 378 13.63 3.76 3.76
C LEU A 378 12.95 5.07 3.37
N GLY A 379 11.76 4.98 2.78
CA GLY A 379 10.88 6.14 2.65
C GLY A 379 10.58 6.77 4.02
N ASP A 380 9.94 7.94 4.02
CA ASP A 380 9.70 8.73 5.25
C ASP A 380 8.92 7.97 6.33
N ASP A 381 8.14 6.94 5.95
CA ASP A 381 7.32 6.13 6.86
C ASP A 381 8.11 5.13 7.71
N PHE A 382 9.35 4.83 7.33
CA PHE A 382 10.16 3.77 7.95
C PHE A 382 11.41 4.31 8.62
N PHE A 383 11.85 3.65 9.68
CA PHE A 383 13.11 3.97 10.35
C PHE A 383 13.66 2.79 11.14
N HIS A 384 14.94 2.84 11.48
CA HIS A 384 15.57 1.93 12.43
C HIS A 384 15.71 2.63 13.80
N PRO A 385 14.93 2.23 14.83
CA PRO A 385 15.11 2.74 16.19
C PRO A 385 16.46 2.32 16.80
N PRO A 386 16.91 2.94 17.92
CA PRO A 386 18.21 2.62 18.54
C PRO A 386 18.41 1.14 18.91
N VAL A 387 17.33 0.41 19.19
CA VAL A 387 17.40 -1.05 19.41
C VAL A 387 17.92 -1.83 18.18
N CYS A 388 17.90 -1.24 16.99
CA CYS A 388 18.48 -1.80 15.76
C CYS A 388 19.97 -1.47 15.59
N ASP A 389 20.59 -0.76 16.52
CA ASP A 389 22.03 -0.46 16.47
C ASP A 389 22.83 -1.76 16.65
N GLY A 390 23.77 -2.01 15.73
CA GLY A 390 24.53 -3.26 15.69
C GLY A 390 23.82 -4.46 15.04
N CYS A 391 22.59 -4.30 14.51
CA CYS A 391 21.90 -5.38 13.79
C CYS A 391 22.60 -5.70 12.46
N SER A 392 23.03 -6.95 12.27
CA SER A 392 23.69 -7.45 11.06
C SER A 392 22.80 -7.32 9.80
N MET A 393 21.49 -7.44 9.97
CA MET A 393 20.50 -7.37 8.87
C MET A 393 19.97 -5.96 8.61
N ARG A 394 20.50 -4.93 9.28
CA ARG A 394 19.97 -3.55 9.19
C ARG A 394 19.91 -3.03 7.75
N SER A 395 20.94 -3.30 6.95
CA SER A 395 21.01 -2.85 5.55
C SER A 395 20.07 -3.57 4.60
N HIS A 396 19.39 -4.63 5.04
CA HIS A 396 18.44 -5.42 4.25
C HIS A 396 17.01 -5.29 4.77
N CYS A 397 16.80 -4.51 5.84
CA CYS A 397 15.54 -4.44 6.57
C CYS A 397 14.92 -3.06 6.40
N PHE A 398 13.64 -2.98 6.05
CA PHE A 398 12.87 -1.73 6.06
C PHE A 398 12.74 -1.11 7.47
N GLY A 399 13.12 -1.82 8.53
CA GLY A 399 12.97 -1.33 9.90
C GLY A 399 11.51 -1.31 10.34
N LEU A 400 11.16 -0.34 11.17
CA LEU A 400 9.83 -0.20 11.76
C LEU A 400 9.10 1.00 11.16
N ARG A 401 7.78 0.87 10.97
CA ARG A 401 6.93 2.01 10.60
C ARG A 401 6.87 3.00 11.76
N ARG A 402 7.02 4.30 11.47
CA ARG A 402 6.93 5.37 12.48
C ARG A 402 5.62 5.31 13.25
N ARG A 403 4.49 5.20 12.54
CA ARG A 403 3.17 5.12 13.16
C ARG A 403 3.01 3.93 14.10
N TYR A 404 3.64 2.80 13.78
CA TYR A 404 3.66 1.66 14.68
C TYR A 404 4.45 1.98 15.95
N ALA A 405 5.66 2.55 15.80
CA ALA A 405 6.51 2.91 16.93
C ALA A 405 5.87 3.94 17.87
N GLU A 406 5.14 4.92 17.31
CA GLU A 406 4.38 5.91 18.10
C GLU A 406 3.33 5.25 19.00
N LEU A 407 2.64 4.21 18.50
CA LEU A 407 1.50 3.62 19.18
C LEU A 407 1.88 2.45 20.08
N PHE A 408 2.90 1.68 19.71
CA PHE A 408 3.26 0.42 20.36
C PHE A 408 4.70 0.39 20.89
N GLY A 409 5.52 1.39 20.57
CA GLY A 409 6.95 1.40 20.87
C GLY A 409 7.77 0.52 19.92
N ALA A 410 9.05 0.36 20.26
CA ALA A 410 10.01 -0.43 19.49
C ALA A 410 10.50 -1.69 20.22
N ASP A 411 9.97 -1.97 21.43
CA ASP A 411 10.47 -2.99 22.34
C ASP A 411 10.24 -4.43 21.86
N GLU A 412 9.41 -4.64 20.83
CA GLU A 412 9.19 -5.94 20.21
C GLU A 412 10.26 -6.32 19.18
N LEU A 413 11.11 -5.37 18.76
CA LEU A 413 12.18 -5.65 17.81
C LEU A 413 13.26 -6.53 18.44
N ARG A 414 13.80 -7.45 17.64
CA ARG A 414 14.82 -8.43 18.05
C ARG A 414 15.97 -8.43 17.03
N PRO A 415 16.88 -7.44 17.08
CA PRO A 415 17.97 -7.32 16.10
C PRO A 415 18.82 -8.60 16.05
N TYR A 416 19.37 -8.90 14.87
CA TYR A 416 20.30 -10.02 14.70
C TYR A 416 21.72 -9.56 15.06
N PRO A 417 22.36 -10.15 16.08
CA PRO A 417 23.74 -9.79 16.45
C PRO A 417 24.76 -10.24 15.40
N GLU A 418 24.49 -11.36 14.73
CA GLU A 418 25.32 -11.94 13.66
C GLU A 418 24.46 -12.19 12.42
N ASN A 419 25.07 -12.40 11.25
CA ASN A 419 24.31 -12.67 10.03
C ASN A 419 23.61 -14.04 10.14
N PRO A 420 22.27 -14.12 10.18
CA PRO A 420 21.55 -15.38 10.32
C PRO A 420 21.61 -16.26 9.06
N ARG A 421 22.14 -15.75 7.93
CA ARG A 421 22.29 -16.50 6.67
C ARG A 421 23.68 -17.12 6.48
N GLY A 422 24.60 -16.98 7.44
CA GLY A 422 25.99 -17.44 7.35
C GLY A 422 26.92 -16.37 6.78
#